data_AF-A0A950ZYD3-F1
#
_entry.id   AF-A0A950ZYD3-F1
#
_cell.length_a   1.000
_cell.length_b   1.000
_cell.length_c   1.000
_cell.angle_alpha   90.00
_cell.angle_beta   90.00
_cell.angle_gamma   90.00
#
_symmetry.space_group_name_H-M   'P 1'
#
loop_
_entity.id
_entity.type
_entity.pdbx_description
1 polymer ?
#
loop_
_entity_poly.entity_id
_entity_poly.type
_entity_poly.pdbx_seq_one_letter_code
_entity_poly.pdbx_strand_id
1 'polypeptide(L)'
;SSIDPVGACVGMRGSRVQAVVGELQGEKIDIIPWSQDVATFVVNALQPAEVAKVVLDEDSDKIEVVVPDEQLSLAIGRRGRNVRLASQLTGWDIDILTEEEESERRKQEFEHRSTLFINALNVDETVGQLLASEGFRSIEELAHVDEAEIASIEGFDEETAKELQSRARNYLAMIEAEHDAKRKELGVEDGLLDIDGVTMAMLVKFGENSIKSVEDLAGCATDDLTGWTERKDGQATRHAGALDGFDISREEAEAMIMAARVAVGWIEPQAEAVESGEGHGGEAAADAAS
;
A
#
# COMPACT_ATOMS: atom_id res chain seq x y z
N SER A 1 -23.06 10.75 -24.22
CA SER A 1 -22.81 9.41 -24.82
C SER A 1 -24.12 8.64 -24.80
N SER A 2 -24.78 8.38 -25.93
CA SER A 2 -26.15 7.80 -25.97
C SER A 2 -26.21 6.33 -26.37
N ILE A 3 -25.08 5.61 -26.25
CA ILE A 3 -24.99 4.18 -26.57
C ILE A 3 -24.84 3.44 -25.25
N ASP A 4 -25.75 2.50 -24.98
CA ASP A 4 -25.61 1.52 -23.89
C ASP A 4 -24.69 0.39 -24.36
N PRO A 5 -23.44 0.31 -23.85
CA PRO A 5 -22.48 -0.70 -24.27
C PRO A 5 -22.91 -2.11 -23.85
N VAL A 6 -23.57 -2.26 -22.70
CA VAL A 6 -24.00 -3.57 -22.18
C VAL A 6 -25.11 -4.11 -23.07
N GLY A 7 -26.16 -3.31 -23.32
CA GLY A 7 -27.23 -3.68 -24.26
C GLY A 7 -26.70 -3.96 -25.67
N ALA A 8 -25.71 -3.18 -26.12
CA ALA A 8 -25.02 -3.35 -27.38
C ALA A 8 -24.11 -4.59 -27.45
N CYS A 9 -23.80 -5.27 -26.35
CA CYS A 9 -23.13 -6.58 -26.34
C CYS A 9 -24.12 -7.74 -26.13
N VAL A 10 -25.12 -7.56 -25.25
CA VAL A 10 -26.12 -8.58 -24.88
C VAL A 10 -27.05 -8.91 -26.06
N GLY A 11 -27.55 -7.89 -26.77
CA GLY A 11 -28.51 -8.07 -27.87
C GLY A 11 -29.93 -8.33 -27.39
N MET A 12 -30.89 -8.45 -28.32
CA MET A 12 -32.30 -8.64 -27.96
C MET A 12 -32.46 -9.91 -27.10
N ARG A 13 -32.86 -9.74 -25.84
CA ARG A 13 -33.02 -10.82 -24.85
C ARG A 13 -31.76 -11.69 -24.68
N GLY A 14 -30.57 -11.11 -24.81
CA GLY A 14 -29.32 -11.84 -24.64
C GLY A 14 -28.92 -12.72 -25.81
N SER A 15 -29.53 -12.55 -27.00
CA SER A 15 -29.28 -13.42 -28.15
C SER A 15 -27.80 -13.53 -28.54
N ARG A 16 -27.02 -12.47 -28.39
CA ARG A 16 -25.60 -12.45 -28.75
C ARG A 16 -24.72 -13.09 -27.68
N VAL A 17 -24.93 -12.72 -26.42
CA VAL A 17 -24.17 -13.33 -25.32
C VAL A 17 -24.45 -14.83 -25.22
N GLN A 18 -25.70 -15.26 -25.41
CA GLN A 18 -26.07 -16.69 -25.42
C GLN A 18 -25.42 -17.47 -26.56
N ALA A 19 -25.20 -16.85 -27.73
CA ALA A 19 -24.47 -17.48 -28.82
C ALA A 19 -23.01 -17.78 -28.44
N VAL A 20 -22.33 -16.80 -27.83
CA VAL A 20 -20.94 -16.96 -27.34
C VAL A 20 -20.87 -17.98 -26.20
N VAL A 21 -21.80 -17.94 -25.25
CA VAL A 21 -21.92 -18.95 -24.18
C VAL A 21 -22.05 -20.36 -24.77
N GLY A 22 -22.82 -20.52 -25.86
CA GLY A 22 -22.96 -21.77 -26.58
C GLY A 22 -21.65 -22.27 -27.21
N GLU A 23 -20.84 -21.37 -27.77
CA GLU A 23 -19.50 -21.70 -28.31
C GLU A 23 -18.50 -22.06 -27.21
N LEU A 24 -18.61 -21.43 -26.04
CA LEU A 24 -17.80 -21.72 -24.85
C LEU A 24 -18.36 -22.86 -23.98
N GLN A 25 -19.11 -23.78 -24.57
CA GLN A 25 -19.62 -25.00 -23.91
C GLN A 25 -20.43 -24.73 -22.62
N GLY A 26 -21.12 -23.58 -22.55
CA GLY A 26 -21.96 -23.21 -21.42
C GLY A 26 -21.23 -22.47 -20.29
N GLU A 27 -20.03 -21.96 -20.53
CA GLU A 27 -19.37 -21.05 -19.60
C GLU A 27 -20.23 -19.79 -19.37
N LYS A 28 -20.41 -19.39 -18.11
CA LYS A 28 -21.21 -18.21 -17.77
C LYS A 28 -20.41 -16.95 -18.03
N ILE A 29 -20.97 -16.04 -18.82
CA ILE A 29 -20.38 -14.74 -19.15
C ILE A 29 -21.26 -13.66 -18.54
N ASP A 30 -20.66 -12.84 -17.69
CA ASP A 30 -21.28 -11.64 -17.14
C ASP A 30 -20.70 -10.41 -17.84
N ILE A 31 -21.57 -9.49 -18.28
CA ILE A 31 -21.18 -8.26 -19.00
C ILE A 31 -21.49 -7.08 -18.08
N ILE A 32 -20.44 -6.37 -17.68
CA ILE A 32 -20.54 -5.24 -16.76
C ILE A 32 -20.20 -3.93 -17.46
N PRO A 33 -20.75 -2.79 -17.00
CA PRO A 33 -20.34 -1.49 -17.49
C PRO A 33 -18.95 -1.12 -16.93
N TRP A 34 -18.04 -0.74 -17.83
CA TRP A 34 -16.75 -0.17 -17.46
C TRP A 34 -16.91 1.28 -16.97
N SER A 35 -16.08 1.68 -16.00
CA SER A 35 -16.02 3.03 -15.46
C SER A 35 -14.57 3.46 -15.30
N GLN A 36 -14.29 4.75 -15.48
CA GLN A 36 -12.99 5.36 -15.14
C GLN A 36 -12.80 5.49 -13.63
N ASP A 37 -13.90 5.70 -12.90
CA ASP A 37 -13.89 5.71 -11.44
C ASP A 37 -13.74 4.27 -10.93
N VAL A 38 -12.64 4.01 -10.22
CA VAL A 38 -12.22 2.68 -9.76
C VAL A 38 -13.27 2.10 -8.79
N ALA A 39 -13.78 2.91 -7.87
CA ALA A 39 -14.80 2.49 -6.92
C ALA A 39 -16.05 1.97 -7.64
N THR A 40 -16.57 2.74 -8.60
CA THR A 40 -17.70 2.34 -9.43
C THR A 40 -17.37 1.09 -10.26
N PHE A 41 -16.16 0.98 -10.79
CA PHE A 41 -15.76 -0.18 -11.60
C PHE A 41 -15.70 -1.47 -10.77
N VAL A 42 -15.18 -1.41 -9.54
CA VAL A 42 -15.17 -2.54 -8.58
C VAL A 42 -16.58 -2.96 -8.19
N VAL A 43 -17.46 -2.01 -7.88
CA VAL A 43 -18.88 -2.30 -7.58
C VAL A 43 -19.55 -3.02 -8.76
N ASN A 44 -19.29 -2.57 -9.99
CA ASN A 44 -19.79 -3.25 -11.19
C ASN A 44 -19.20 -4.65 -11.36
N ALA A 45 -17.92 -4.85 -11.02
CA ALA A 45 -17.22 -6.13 -11.15
C ALA A 45 -17.68 -7.18 -10.12
N LEU A 46 -18.20 -6.76 -8.97
CA LEU A 46 -18.72 -7.66 -7.92
C LEU A 46 -20.18 -8.07 -8.11
N GLN A 47 -20.85 -7.60 -9.18
CA GLN A 47 -22.20 -8.04 -9.51
C GLN A 47 -22.28 -9.57 -9.59
N PRO A 48 -23.34 -10.19 -9.04
CA PRO A 48 -24.60 -9.58 -8.61
C PRO A 48 -24.66 -9.17 -7.12
N ALA A 49 -23.55 -9.17 -6.37
CA ALA A 49 -23.55 -8.76 -4.97
C ALA A 49 -23.74 -7.24 -4.84
N GLU A 50 -24.54 -6.84 -3.86
CA GLU A 50 -24.72 -5.43 -3.50
C GLU A 50 -23.64 -5.00 -2.51
N VAL A 51 -22.97 -3.90 -2.82
CA VAL A 51 -21.88 -3.33 -2.02
C VAL A 51 -22.42 -2.17 -1.18
N ALA A 52 -22.09 -2.16 0.11
CA ALA A 52 -22.50 -1.11 1.03
C ALA A 52 -21.52 0.06 1.03
N LYS A 53 -20.21 -0.22 1.08
CA LYS A 53 -19.14 0.79 1.13
C LYS A 53 -17.89 0.26 0.43
N VAL A 54 -17.13 1.17 -0.18
CA VAL A 54 -15.82 0.89 -0.75
C VAL A 54 -14.81 1.84 -0.11
N VAL A 55 -13.69 1.31 0.37
CA VAL A 55 -12.54 2.06 0.87
C VAL A 55 -11.37 1.75 -0.05
N LEU A 56 -10.73 2.79 -0.57
CA LEU A 56 -9.57 2.65 -1.45
C LEU A 56 -8.33 3.00 -0.66
N ASP A 57 -7.31 2.16 -0.82
CA ASP A 57 -5.95 2.40 -0.37
C ASP A 57 -5.07 2.51 -1.62
N GLU A 58 -4.79 3.75 -2.03
CA GLU A 58 -4.01 4.06 -3.23
C GLU A 58 -2.52 3.73 -3.07
N ASP A 59 -2.02 3.69 -1.83
CA ASP A 59 -0.60 3.44 -1.57
C ASP A 59 -0.26 1.95 -1.76
N SER A 60 -1.22 1.06 -1.45
CA SER A 60 -1.00 -0.40 -1.48
C SER A 60 -1.70 -1.14 -2.62
N ASP A 61 -2.29 -0.43 -3.59
CA ASP A 61 -3.11 -0.98 -4.68
C ASP A 61 -4.23 -1.94 -4.17
N LYS A 62 -4.77 -1.64 -2.98
CA LYS A 62 -5.81 -2.44 -2.32
C LYS A 62 -7.14 -1.71 -2.27
N ILE A 63 -8.20 -2.49 -2.42
CA ILE A 63 -9.57 -2.01 -2.29
C ILE A 63 -10.31 -2.90 -1.33
N GLU A 64 -10.91 -2.28 -0.33
CA GLU A 64 -11.71 -2.96 0.66
C GLU A 64 -13.18 -2.69 0.38
N VAL A 65 -13.94 -3.77 0.30
CA VAL A 65 -15.35 -3.72 -0.06
C VAL A 65 -16.16 -4.27 1.09
N VAL A 66 -16.98 -3.40 1.69
CA VAL A 66 -17.91 -3.77 2.75
C VAL A 66 -19.23 -4.19 2.12
N VAL A 67 -19.68 -5.39 2.48
CA VAL A 67 -20.95 -5.96 2.02
C VAL A 67 -21.80 -6.39 3.21
N PRO A 68 -23.14 -6.44 3.06
CA PRO A 68 -23.98 -7.08 4.07
C PRO A 68 -23.64 -8.57 4.22
N ASP A 69 -23.80 -9.13 5.42
CA ASP A 69 -23.49 -10.54 5.72
C ASP A 69 -24.16 -11.53 4.74
N GLU A 70 -25.39 -11.22 4.35
CA GLU A 70 -26.20 -12.03 3.43
C GLU A 70 -25.57 -12.09 2.02
N GLN A 71 -24.82 -11.05 1.64
CA GLN A 71 -24.19 -10.88 0.33
C GLN A 71 -22.73 -11.36 0.30
N LEU A 72 -22.09 -11.59 1.46
CA LEU A 72 -20.68 -12.00 1.57
C LEU A 72 -20.36 -13.23 0.70
N SER A 73 -21.19 -14.26 0.80
CA SER A 73 -21.02 -15.50 0.04
C SER A 73 -21.15 -15.28 -1.48
N LEU A 74 -22.01 -14.34 -1.89
CA LEU A 74 -22.22 -14.00 -3.29
C LEU A 74 -21.03 -13.19 -3.84
N ALA A 75 -20.57 -12.20 -3.06
CA ALA A 75 -19.47 -11.32 -3.40
C ALA A 75 -18.15 -12.08 -3.57
N ILE A 76 -17.84 -13.01 -2.65
CA ILE A 76 -16.68 -13.92 -2.75
C ILE A 76 -16.88 -14.92 -3.92
N GLY A 77 -18.09 -15.48 -4.02
CA GLY A 77 -18.45 -16.49 -5.00
C GLY A 77 -17.86 -17.87 -4.70
N ARG A 78 -18.26 -18.88 -5.49
CA ARG A 78 -17.82 -20.28 -5.27
C ARG A 78 -16.30 -20.40 -5.36
N ARG A 79 -15.65 -20.79 -4.26
CA ARG A 79 -14.18 -20.88 -4.13
C ARG A 79 -13.48 -19.55 -4.42
N GLY A 80 -14.08 -18.41 -4.03
CA GLY A 80 -13.48 -17.10 -4.28
C GLY A 80 -13.38 -16.75 -5.76
N ARG A 81 -14.20 -17.36 -6.63
CA ARG A 81 -14.09 -17.14 -8.07
C ARG A 81 -14.50 -15.72 -8.45
N ASN A 82 -15.49 -15.15 -7.79
CA ASN A 82 -16.02 -13.85 -8.16
C ASN A 82 -15.03 -12.74 -7.82
N VAL A 83 -14.58 -12.68 -6.55
CA VAL A 83 -13.55 -11.75 -6.11
C VAL A 83 -12.25 -11.86 -6.91
N ARG A 84 -11.81 -13.08 -7.26
CA ARG A 84 -10.61 -13.27 -8.10
C ARG A 84 -10.77 -12.75 -9.52
N LEU A 85 -11.93 -12.94 -10.13
CA LEU A 85 -12.20 -12.40 -11.47
C LEU A 85 -12.31 -10.87 -11.42
N ALA A 86 -12.94 -10.32 -10.38
CA ALA A 86 -13.02 -8.89 -10.17
C ALA A 86 -11.62 -8.28 -10.00
N SER A 87 -10.78 -8.84 -9.13
CA SER A 87 -9.39 -8.39 -8.92
C SER A 87 -8.56 -8.47 -10.19
N GLN A 88 -8.66 -9.56 -10.97
CA GLN A 88 -7.97 -9.68 -12.26
C GLN A 88 -8.47 -8.67 -13.31
N LEU A 89 -9.76 -8.33 -13.26
CA LEU A 89 -10.38 -7.40 -14.21
C LEU A 89 -10.05 -5.94 -13.90
N THR A 90 -10.01 -5.59 -12.62
CA THR A 90 -9.72 -4.22 -12.16
C THR A 90 -8.23 -3.97 -12.05
N GLY A 91 -7.42 -5.01 -11.80
CA GLY A 91 -5.99 -4.89 -11.50
C GLY A 91 -5.70 -4.59 -10.03
N TRP A 92 -6.72 -4.48 -9.19
CA TRP A 92 -6.60 -4.16 -7.76
C TRP A 92 -6.75 -5.42 -6.91
N ASP A 93 -6.08 -5.49 -5.77
CA ASP A 93 -6.35 -6.53 -4.78
C ASP A 93 -7.62 -6.16 -4.00
N ILE A 94 -8.62 -7.04 -4.02
CA ILE A 94 -9.95 -6.76 -3.46
C ILE A 94 -10.17 -7.61 -2.22
N ASP A 95 -10.25 -6.97 -1.06
CA ASP A 95 -10.67 -7.60 0.18
C ASP A 95 -12.16 -7.34 0.43
N ILE A 96 -12.88 -8.37 0.87
CA ILE A 96 -14.33 -8.29 1.10
C ILE A 96 -14.61 -8.58 2.56
N LEU A 97 -15.22 -7.59 3.22
CA LEU A 97 -15.49 -7.60 4.65
C LEU A 97 -16.97 -7.40 4.90
N THR A 98 -17.46 -7.90 6.03
CA THR A 98 -18.79 -7.52 6.52
C THR A 98 -18.78 -6.16 7.22
N GLU A 99 -19.96 -5.57 7.43
CA GLU A 99 -20.09 -4.35 8.24
C GLU A 99 -19.61 -4.56 9.69
N GLU A 100 -19.81 -5.75 10.25
CA GLU A 100 -19.33 -6.11 11.58
C GLU A 100 -17.80 -6.22 11.61
N GLU A 101 -17.21 -6.93 10.65
CA GLU A 101 -15.75 -7.09 10.51
C GLU A 101 -15.05 -5.74 10.31
N GLU A 102 -15.58 -4.87 9.45
CA GLU A 102 -15.02 -3.53 9.23
C GLU A 102 -15.12 -2.66 10.50
N SER A 103 -16.24 -2.75 11.22
CA SER A 103 -16.41 -2.01 12.48
C SER A 103 -15.45 -2.51 13.57
N GLU A 104 -15.28 -3.82 13.71
CA GLU A 104 -14.34 -4.40 14.66
C GLU A 104 -12.90 -4.02 14.32
N ARG A 105 -12.52 -4.08 13.04
CA ARG A 105 -11.18 -3.71 12.59
C ARG A 105 -10.88 -2.25 12.86
N ARG A 106 -11.80 -1.33 12.52
CA ARG A 106 -11.64 0.11 12.83
C ARG A 106 -11.49 0.36 14.33
N LYS A 107 -12.21 -0.37 15.16
CA LYS A 107 -12.08 -0.27 16.62
C LYS A 107 -10.70 -0.74 17.08
N GLN A 108 -10.21 -1.87 16.56
CA GLN A 108 -8.88 -2.39 16.87
C GLN A 108 -7.78 -1.43 16.41
N GLU A 109 -7.88 -0.86 15.20
CA GLU A 109 -6.96 0.15 14.68
C GLU A 109 -6.93 1.40 15.56
N PHE A 110 -8.11 1.89 15.98
CA PHE A 110 -8.23 3.03 16.88
C PHE A 110 -7.60 2.77 18.25
N GLU A 111 -7.88 1.61 18.85
CA GLU A 111 -7.29 1.19 20.13
C GLU A 111 -5.77 1.02 20.02
N HIS A 112 -5.29 0.44 18.91
CA HIS A 112 -3.87 0.27 18.63
C HIS A 112 -3.15 1.61 18.50
N ARG A 113 -3.67 2.53 17.68
CA ARG A 113 -3.12 3.88 17.51
C ARG A 113 -3.15 4.68 18.81
N SER A 114 -4.26 4.63 19.54
CA SER A 114 -4.35 5.28 20.86
C SER A 114 -3.28 4.76 21.81
N THR A 115 -3.10 3.44 21.87
CA THR A 115 -2.07 2.79 22.72
C THR A 115 -0.65 3.14 22.28
N LEU A 116 -0.40 3.22 20.97
CA LEU A 116 0.87 3.66 20.41
C LEU A 116 1.21 5.07 20.90
N PHE A 117 0.27 6.03 20.77
CA PHE A 117 0.49 7.41 21.20
C PHE A 117 0.68 7.54 22.72
N ILE A 118 -0.13 6.84 23.52
CA ILE A 118 -0.01 6.82 24.98
C ILE A 118 1.40 6.40 25.40
N ASN A 119 1.89 5.30 24.84
CA ASN A 119 3.19 4.74 25.22
C ASN A 119 4.36 5.55 24.66
N ALA A 120 4.33 5.91 23.38
CA ALA A 120 5.43 6.60 22.71
C ALA A 120 5.61 8.04 23.20
N LEU A 121 4.50 8.76 23.41
CA LEU A 121 4.52 10.17 23.83
C LEU A 121 4.41 10.33 25.35
N ASN A 122 4.21 9.23 26.09
CA ASN A 122 4.00 9.21 27.54
C ASN A 122 2.90 10.21 27.95
N VAL A 123 1.74 10.07 27.33
CA VAL A 123 0.55 10.90 27.55
C VAL A 123 -0.56 10.07 28.19
N ASP A 124 -1.61 10.74 28.66
CA ASP A 124 -2.79 10.03 29.17
C ASP A 124 -3.68 9.49 28.04
N GLU A 125 -4.67 8.69 28.44
CA GLU A 125 -5.61 8.04 27.53
C GLU A 125 -6.43 9.04 26.70
N THR A 126 -6.76 10.21 27.27
CA THR A 126 -7.59 11.21 26.58
C THR A 126 -6.82 11.83 25.44
N VAL A 127 -5.57 12.22 25.68
CA VAL A 127 -4.68 12.77 24.67
C VAL A 127 -4.41 11.75 23.56
N GLY A 128 -4.13 10.49 23.91
CA GLY A 128 -3.90 9.43 22.93
C GLY A 128 -5.11 9.15 22.04
N GLN A 129 -6.31 9.13 22.61
CA GLN A 129 -7.56 8.94 21.87
C GLN A 129 -7.88 10.12 20.96
N LEU A 130 -7.62 11.37 21.40
CA LEU A 130 -7.81 12.56 20.58
C LEU A 130 -6.90 12.54 19.34
N LEU A 131 -5.62 12.20 19.52
CA LEU A 131 -4.69 12.03 18.40
C LEU A 131 -5.16 10.93 17.44
N ALA A 132 -5.68 9.82 17.97
CA ALA A 132 -6.24 8.76 17.15
C ALA A 132 -7.55 9.18 16.43
N SER A 133 -8.39 10.03 17.02
CA SER A 133 -9.63 10.48 16.38
C SER A 133 -9.38 11.47 15.26
N GLU A 134 -8.34 12.29 15.37
CA GLU A 134 -7.96 13.29 14.36
C GLU A 134 -7.32 12.67 13.11
N GLY A 135 -6.97 11.38 13.18
CA GLY A 135 -6.54 10.61 12.00
C GLY A 135 -5.05 10.28 11.93
N PHE A 136 -4.24 10.77 12.87
CA PHE A 136 -2.79 10.47 12.93
C PHE A 136 -2.51 8.98 13.01
N ARG A 137 -1.79 8.43 12.03
CA ARG A 137 -1.56 6.99 11.89
C ARG A 137 -0.27 6.52 12.54
N SER A 138 0.71 7.41 12.68
CA SER A 138 2.03 7.07 13.21
C SER A 138 2.68 8.20 14.01
N ILE A 139 3.80 7.92 14.67
CA ILE A 139 4.57 8.91 15.44
C ILE A 139 5.34 9.83 14.51
N GLU A 140 5.78 9.31 13.36
CA GLU A 140 6.45 10.04 12.29
C GLU A 140 5.56 11.16 11.74
N GLU A 141 4.28 10.87 11.51
CA GLU A 141 3.32 11.88 11.06
C GLU A 141 3.22 13.04 12.06
N LEU A 142 3.11 12.73 13.36
CA LEU A 142 3.09 13.75 14.41
C LEU A 142 4.40 14.55 14.52
N ALA A 143 5.54 13.92 14.26
CA ALA A 143 6.84 14.57 14.34
C ALA A 143 7.07 15.61 13.22
N HIS A 144 6.38 15.44 12.09
CA HIS A 144 6.60 16.19 10.85
C HIS A 144 5.42 17.05 10.39
N VAL A 145 4.21 16.81 10.90
CA VAL A 145 3.04 17.64 10.63
C VAL A 145 3.24 19.08 11.13
N ASP A 146 2.53 20.03 10.52
CA ASP A 146 2.54 21.41 10.98
C ASP A 146 1.97 21.51 12.41
N GLU A 147 2.68 22.23 13.29
CA GLU A 147 2.29 22.42 14.69
C GLU A 147 0.86 22.99 14.83
N ALA A 148 0.43 23.79 13.85
CA ALA A 148 -0.90 24.37 13.82
C ALA A 148 -2.03 23.34 13.66
N GLU A 149 -1.77 22.20 12.99
CA GLU A 149 -2.77 21.13 12.86
C GLU A 149 -2.99 20.44 14.20
N ILE A 150 -1.91 20.15 14.93
CA ILE A 150 -2.00 19.57 16.28
C ILE A 150 -2.67 20.58 17.25
N ALA A 151 -2.35 21.87 17.15
CA ALA A 151 -2.96 22.90 17.98
C ALA A 151 -4.45 23.14 17.65
N SER A 152 -4.92 22.73 16.46
CA SER A 152 -6.32 22.86 16.06
C SER A 152 -7.25 21.82 16.70
N ILE A 153 -6.66 20.75 17.27
CA ILE A 153 -7.38 19.68 17.95
C ILE A 153 -8.11 20.25 19.18
N GLU A 154 -9.37 19.89 19.34
CA GLU A 154 -10.18 20.37 20.45
C GLU A 154 -9.53 19.97 21.80
N GLY A 155 -9.19 20.99 22.60
CA GLY A 155 -8.57 20.80 23.91
C GLY A 155 -7.04 20.95 23.92
N PHE A 156 -6.40 21.13 22.77
CA PHE A 156 -4.96 21.42 22.70
C PHE A 156 -4.70 22.91 22.48
N ASP A 157 -3.52 23.36 22.90
CA ASP A 157 -2.99 24.69 22.62
C ASP A 157 -1.61 24.59 21.94
N GLU A 158 -1.08 25.72 21.50
CA GLU A 158 0.22 25.76 20.81
C GLU A 158 1.38 25.21 21.67
N GLU A 159 1.29 25.33 23.00
CA GLU A 159 2.31 24.83 23.91
C GLU A 159 2.25 23.29 23.98
N THR A 160 1.05 22.73 24.12
CA THR A 160 0.81 21.29 24.12
C THR A 160 1.21 20.67 22.79
N ALA A 161 0.87 21.31 21.66
CA ALA A 161 1.25 20.85 20.32
C ALA A 161 2.78 20.75 20.17
N LYS A 162 3.53 21.79 20.57
CA LYS A 162 4.99 21.80 20.54
C LYS A 162 5.60 20.71 21.43
N GLU A 163 5.05 20.54 22.63
CA GLU A 163 5.51 19.52 23.56
C GLU A 163 5.28 18.11 23.00
N LEU A 164 4.09 17.82 22.44
CA LEU A 164 3.78 16.53 21.81
C LEU A 164 4.72 16.24 20.64
N GLN A 165 4.94 17.22 19.77
CA GLN A 165 5.83 17.07 18.63
C GLN A 165 7.30 16.88 19.06
N SER A 166 7.75 17.60 20.10
CA SER A 166 9.07 17.39 20.70
C SER A 166 9.21 15.97 21.25
N ARG A 167 8.20 15.44 21.94
CA ARG A 167 8.20 14.05 22.43
C ARG A 167 8.21 13.03 21.31
N ALA A 168 7.45 13.27 20.24
CA ALA A 168 7.46 12.42 19.05
C ALA A 168 8.88 12.34 18.45
N ARG A 169 9.53 13.48 18.22
CA ARG A 169 10.91 13.54 17.70
C ARG A 169 11.92 12.85 18.63
N ASN A 170 11.79 13.05 19.94
CA ASN A 170 12.66 12.40 20.92
C ASN A 170 12.47 10.89 20.94
N TYR A 171 11.22 10.42 20.82
CA TYR A 171 10.91 8.99 20.73
C TYR A 171 11.55 8.37 19.47
N LEU A 172 11.39 9.00 18.31
CA LEU A 172 11.99 8.54 17.06
C LEU A 172 13.53 8.49 17.16
N ALA A 173 14.15 9.54 17.69
CA ALA A 173 15.60 9.56 17.89
C ALA A 173 16.10 8.48 18.85
N MET A 174 15.31 8.14 19.88
CA MET A 174 15.62 7.04 20.80
C MET A 174 15.55 5.69 20.08
N ILE A 175 14.52 5.45 19.26
CA ILE A 175 14.35 4.23 18.48
C ILE A 175 15.46 4.09 17.44
N GLU A 176 15.83 5.17 16.76
CA GLU A 176 16.98 5.19 15.84
C GLU A 176 18.28 4.83 16.54
N ALA A 177 18.53 5.40 17.73
CA ALA A 177 19.72 5.07 18.51
C ALA A 177 19.72 3.61 19.00
N GLU A 178 18.55 3.06 19.36
CA GLU A 178 18.41 1.65 19.71
C GLU A 178 18.70 0.74 18.52
N HIS A 179 18.15 1.05 17.35
CA HIS A 179 18.42 0.32 16.11
C HIS A 179 19.90 0.41 15.71
N ASP A 180 20.53 1.58 15.82
CA ASP A 180 21.95 1.77 15.56
C ASP A 180 22.83 0.95 16.53
N ALA A 181 22.46 0.89 17.81
CA ALA A 181 23.14 0.03 18.78
C ALA A 181 22.98 -1.46 18.42
N LYS A 182 21.76 -1.88 18.06
CA LYS A 182 21.46 -3.28 17.74
C LYS A 182 22.14 -3.75 16.44
N ARG A 183 22.16 -2.93 15.38
CA ARG A 183 22.89 -3.28 14.14
C ARG A 183 24.39 -3.45 14.41
N LYS A 184 24.97 -2.62 15.29
CA LYS A 184 26.39 -2.70 15.69
C LYS A 184 26.68 -3.98 16.46
N GLU A 185 25.77 -4.39 17.35
CA GLU A 185 25.86 -5.68 18.05
C GLU A 185 25.81 -6.87 17.08
N LEU A 186 24.98 -6.78 16.04
CA LEU A 186 24.88 -7.79 14.98
C LEU A 186 26.08 -7.78 14.00
N GLY A 187 26.93 -6.75 14.08
CA GLY A 187 28.13 -6.58 13.27
C GLY A 187 27.85 -6.04 11.87
N VAL A 188 26.79 -5.26 11.71
CA VAL A 188 26.43 -4.60 10.45
C VAL A 188 27.31 -3.37 10.25
N GLU A 189 27.94 -3.25 9.09
CA GLU A 189 28.87 -2.20 8.74
C GLU A 189 28.17 -0.86 8.46
N ASP A 190 28.89 0.24 8.68
CA ASP A 190 28.36 1.59 8.50
C ASP A 190 28.08 1.92 7.03
N GLY A 191 28.80 1.30 6.08
CA GLY A 191 28.63 1.58 4.64
C GLY A 191 27.24 1.24 4.10
N LEU A 192 26.47 0.39 4.79
CA LEU A 192 25.08 0.11 4.41
C LEU A 192 24.13 1.29 4.68
N LEU A 193 24.53 2.27 5.50
CA LEU A 193 23.77 3.52 5.69
C LEU A 193 23.80 4.44 4.48
N ASP A 194 24.84 4.31 3.65
CA ASP A 194 25.03 5.16 2.47
C ASP A 194 24.20 4.65 1.27
N ILE A 195 23.52 3.51 1.42
CA ILE A 195 22.65 2.95 0.38
C ILE A 195 21.28 3.62 0.47
N ASP A 196 20.87 4.22 -0.63
CA ASP A 196 19.59 4.92 -0.72
C ASP A 196 18.40 3.97 -0.44
N GLY A 197 17.42 4.45 0.30
CA GLY A 197 16.27 3.66 0.76
C GLY A 197 16.50 2.75 1.98
N VAL A 198 17.74 2.59 2.46
CA VAL A 198 18.03 1.77 3.66
C VAL A 198 17.75 2.56 4.94
N THR A 199 16.87 2.03 5.79
CA THR A 199 16.57 2.60 7.11
C THR A 199 17.32 1.88 8.24
N MET A 200 17.45 2.53 9.40
CA MET A 200 18.07 1.92 10.60
C MET A 200 17.35 0.62 11.03
N ALA A 201 16.03 0.57 10.89
CA ALA A 201 15.25 -0.62 11.18
C ALA A 201 15.57 -1.78 10.21
N MET A 202 15.77 -1.48 8.92
CA MET A 202 16.19 -2.46 7.91
C MET A 202 17.59 -3.00 8.19
N LEU A 203 18.53 -2.17 8.67
CA LEU A 203 19.88 -2.61 9.02
C LEU A 203 19.89 -3.66 10.14
N VAL A 204 19.02 -3.52 11.13
CA VAL A 204 18.84 -4.55 12.16
C VAL A 204 18.41 -5.87 11.53
N LYS A 205 17.46 -5.82 10.58
CA LYS A 205 16.97 -7.01 9.88
C LYS A 205 18.02 -7.65 8.97
N PHE A 206 18.83 -6.84 8.30
CA PHE A 206 20.00 -7.31 7.56
C PHE A 206 20.95 -8.08 8.48
N GLY A 207 21.28 -7.51 9.65
CA GLY A 207 22.10 -8.16 10.66
C GLY A 207 21.53 -9.50 11.16
N GLU A 208 20.22 -9.57 11.42
CA GLU A 208 19.50 -10.79 11.81
C GLU A 208 19.56 -11.87 10.71
N ASN A 209 19.65 -11.47 9.44
CA ASN A 209 19.70 -12.35 8.27
C ASN A 209 21.12 -12.51 7.69
N SER A 210 22.16 -12.13 8.43
CA SER A 210 23.57 -12.24 8.03
C SER A 210 23.98 -11.43 6.80
N ILE A 211 23.24 -10.38 6.47
CA ILE A 211 23.64 -9.33 5.52
C ILE A 211 24.33 -8.24 6.33
N LYS A 212 25.66 -8.16 6.28
CA LYS A 212 26.43 -7.31 7.21
C LYS A 212 27.22 -6.21 6.52
N SER A 213 27.58 -6.41 5.27
CA SER A 213 28.35 -5.47 4.47
C SER A 213 27.58 -5.05 3.21
N VAL A 214 28.07 -4.00 2.55
CA VAL A 214 27.54 -3.58 1.25
C VAL A 214 27.76 -4.69 0.20
N GLU A 215 28.86 -5.42 0.29
CA GLU A 215 29.15 -6.59 -0.53
C GLU A 215 28.13 -7.72 -0.33
N ASP A 216 27.71 -7.98 0.91
CA ASP A 216 26.68 -9.00 1.19
C ASP A 216 25.35 -8.59 0.53
N LEU A 217 24.95 -7.32 0.68
CA LEU A 217 23.73 -6.78 0.06
C LEU A 217 23.80 -6.79 -1.47
N ALA A 218 24.96 -6.45 -2.05
CA ALA A 218 25.18 -6.51 -3.50
C ALA A 218 25.06 -7.94 -4.05
N GLY A 219 25.43 -8.93 -3.23
CA GLY A 219 25.32 -10.36 -3.51
C GLY A 219 23.90 -10.93 -3.43
N CYS A 220 22.97 -10.22 -2.78
CA CYS A 220 21.58 -10.66 -2.65
C CYS A 220 20.85 -10.69 -4.01
N ALA A 221 19.91 -11.62 -4.12
CA ALA A 221 18.80 -11.55 -5.05
C ALA A 221 17.63 -10.80 -4.40
N THR A 222 16.71 -10.29 -5.22
CA THR A 222 15.51 -9.59 -4.72
C THR A 222 14.71 -10.46 -3.74
N ASP A 223 14.58 -11.74 -4.06
CA ASP A 223 13.85 -12.72 -3.27
C ASP A 223 14.50 -12.95 -1.89
N ASP A 224 15.80 -12.67 -1.71
CA ASP A 224 16.47 -12.74 -0.40
C ASP A 224 15.97 -11.61 0.52
N LEU A 225 15.51 -10.49 -0.03
CA LEU A 225 14.98 -9.36 0.71
C LEU A 225 13.46 -9.44 0.87
N THR A 226 12.72 -9.70 -0.21
CA THR A 226 11.24 -9.67 -0.23
C THR A 226 10.57 -11.03 0.02
N GLY A 227 11.36 -12.10 0.06
CA GLY A 227 10.87 -13.46 0.15
C GLY A 227 10.36 -14.02 -1.18
N TRP A 228 10.06 -15.32 -1.19
CA TRP A 228 9.51 -16.02 -2.35
C TRP A 228 8.47 -17.05 -1.93
N THR A 229 7.66 -17.50 -2.89
CA THR A 229 6.67 -18.56 -2.65
C THR A 229 7.01 -19.78 -3.50
N GLU A 230 7.33 -20.90 -2.86
CA GLU A 230 7.56 -22.17 -3.53
C GLU A 230 6.23 -22.94 -3.66
N ARG A 231 5.94 -23.46 -4.86
CA ARG A 231 4.78 -24.35 -5.08
C ARG A 231 5.26 -25.77 -5.37
N LYS A 232 5.01 -26.69 -4.44
CA LYS A 232 5.31 -28.11 -4.58
C LYS A 232 4.07 -28.94 -4.26
N ASP A 233 3.74 -29.89 -5.14
CA ASP A 233 2.59 -30.80 -4.99
C ASP A 233 1.23 -30.11 -4.71
N GLY A 234 1.04 -28.90 -5.24
CA GLY A 234 -0.19 -28.12 -5.07
C GLY A 234 -0.31 -27.35 -3.75
N GLN A 235 0.70 -27.42 -2.87
CA GLN A 235 0.83 -26.55 -1.70
C GLN A 235 1.81 -25.40 -2.01
N ALA A 236 1.39 -24.18 -1.68
CA ALA A 236 2.22 -22.99 -1.73
C ALA A 236 2.80 -22.73 -0.34
N THR A 237 4.12 -22.71 -0.22
CA THR A 237 4.84 -22.37 1.02
C THR A 237 5.57 -21.05 0.79
N ARG A 238 5.26 -20.03 1.60
CA ARG A 238 5.97 -18.75 1.58
C ARG A 238 7.23 -18.86 2.43
N HIS A 239 8.33 -18.41 1.86
CA HIS A 239 9.61 -18.22 2.52
C HIS A 239 9.82 -16.72 2.73
N ALA A 240 10.04 -16.33 3.98
CA ALA A 240 10.24 -14.93 4.34
C ALA A 240 11.62 -14.44 3.89
N GLY A 241 11.67 -13.24 3.32
CA GLY A 241 12.91 -12.54 3.05
C GLY A 241 13.42 -11.78 4.27
N ALA A 242 14.61 -11.19 4.15
CA ALA A 242 15.22 -10.41 5.23
C ALA A 242 14.36 -9.21 5.66
N LEU A 243 13.62 -8.62 4.72
CA LEU A 243 12.75 -7.45 4.94
C LEU A 243 11.26 -7.82 5.01
N ASP A 244 10.91 -9.08 5.26
CA ASP A 244 9.50 -9.46 5.47
C ASP A 244 8.89 -8.65 6.64
N GLY A 245 7.77 -7.99 6.37
CA GLY A 245 7.07 -7.12 7.32
C GLY A 245 7.36 -5.63 7.15
N PHE A 246 8.28 -5.25 6.26
CA PHE A 246 8.41 -3.88 5.78
C PHE A 246 7.52 -3.72 4.54
N ASP A 247 6.93 -2.54 4.40
CA ASP A 247 6.20 -2.18 3.19
C ASP A 247 7.22 -1.75 2.14
N ILE A 248 7.72 -2.74 1.41
CA ILE A 248 8.74 -2.56 0.38
C ILE A 248 8.36 -3.35 -0.86
N SER A 249 8.36 -2.66 -1.98
CA SER A 249 8.15 -3.24 -3.30
C SER A 249 9.37 -4.03 -3.78
N ARG A 250 9.12 -4.93 -4.73
CA ARG A 250 10.20 -5.65 -5.42
C ARG A 250 11.18 -4.70 -6.11
N GLU A 251 10.68 -3.59 -6.65
CA GLU A 251 11.47 -2.60 -7.38
C GLU A 251 12.39 -1.82 -6.43
N GLU A 252 11.91 -1.43 -5.25
CA GLU A 252 12.74 -0.78 -4.22
C GLU A 252 13.83 -1.72 -3.68
N ALA A 253 13.48 -2.99 -3.45
CA ALA A 253 14.46 -4.00 -3.06
C ALA A 253 15.53 -4.21 -4.14
N GLU A 254 15.13 -4.23 -5.42
CA GLU A 254 16.06 -4.26 -6.55
C GLU A 254 16.92 -3.02 -6.62
N ALA A 255 16.36 -1.83 -6.41
CA ALA A 255 17.08 -0.57 -6.41
C ALA A 255 18.16 -0.54 -5.31
N MET A 256 17.86 -0.99 -4.09
CA MET A 256 18.85 -1.11 -3.01
C MET A 256 19.99 -2.06 -3.36
N ILE A 257 19.68 -3.24 -3.90
CA ILE A 257 20.70 -4.22 -4.34
C ILE A 257 21.57 -3.62 -5.45
N MET A 258 20.95 -2.92 -6.41
CA MET A 258 21.66 -2.27 -7.52
C MET A 258 22.54 -1.13 -7.02
N ALA A 259 22.06 -0.30 -6.10
CA ALA A 259 22.84 0.74 -5.45
C ALA A 259 24.04 0.15 -4.70
N ALA A 260 23.86 -0.94 -3.97
CA ALA A 260 24.96 -1.67 -3.33
C ALA A 260 25.98 -2.19 -4.34
N ARG A 261 25.53 -2.80 -5.46
CA ARG A 261 26.41 -3.28 -6.55
C ARG A 261 27.22 -2.16 -7.19
N VAL A 262 26.64 -0.97 -7.34
CA VAL A 262 27.36 0.22 -7.82
C VAL A 262 28.38 0.67 -6.79
N ALA A 263 28.01 0.73 -5.51
CA ALA A 263 28.89 1.15 -4.43
C ALA A 263 30.14 0.25 -4.29
N VAL A 264 29.99 -1.06 -4.49
CA VAL A 264 31.12 -2.03 -4.49
C VAL A 264 31.81 -2.18 -5.84
N GLY A 265 31.36 -1.45 -6.87
CA GLY A 265 31.97 -1.43 -8.20
C GLY A 265 31.73 -2.69 -9.06
N TRP A 266 30.69 -3.47 -8.78
CA TRP A 266 30.29 -4.60 -9.63
C TRP A 266 29.61 -4.13 -10.92
N ILE A 267 28.99 -2.95 -10.89
CA ILE A 267 28.25 -2.34 -12.00
C ILE A 267 28.66 -0.87 -12.12
N GLU A 268 28.83 -0.37 -13.35
CA GLU A 268 29.04 1.06 -13.60
C GLU A 268 27.72 1.83 -13.40
N PRO A 269 27.73 3.00 -12.73
CA PRO A 269 26.53 3.81 -12.58
C PRO A 269 26.00 4.20 -13.97
N GLN A 270 24.74 3.88 -14.26
CA GLN A 270 24.10 4.37 -15.47
C GLN A 270 23.92 5.88 -15.32
N ALA A 271 24.40 6.66 -16.29
CA ALA A 271 24.10 8.08 -16.35
C ALA A 271 22.57 8.22 -16.47
N GLU A 272 21.94 8.85 -15.49
CA GLU A 272 20.53 9.19 -15.57
C GLU A 272 20.29 9.92 -16.89
N ALA A 273 19.45 9.33 -17.74
CA ALA A 273 18.95 10.02 -18.92
C ALA A 273 18.11 11.18 -18.39
N VAL A 274 18.70 12.37 -18.35
CA VAL A 274 17.97 13.62 -18.20
C VAL A 274 16.95 13.62 -19.34
N GLU A 275 15.69 13.35 -19.02
CA GLU A 275 14.59 13.69 -19.91
C GLU A 275 14.63 15.21 -20.08
N SER A 276 15.36 15.65 -21.11
CA SER A 276 15.25 16.99 -21.63
C SER A 276 13.82 17.11 -22.13
N GLY A 277 12.95 17.68 -21.31
CA GLY A 277 11.67 18.20 -21.71
C GLY A 277 11.90 19.27 -22.78
N GLU A 278 12.02 18.84 -24.03
CA GLU A 278 11.88 19.71 -25.18
C GLU A 278 10.42 20.17 -25.21
N GLY A 279 10.23 21.41 -24.76
CA GLY A 279 8.95 22.09 -24.73
C GLY A 279 8.26 21.99 -26.08
N HIS A 280 7.06 21.42 -26.06
CA HIS A 280 6.11 21.52 -27.15
C HIS A 280 5.75 23.00 -27.35
N GLY A 281 6.37 23.63 -28.35
CA GLY A 281 5.91 24.89 -28.89
C GLY A 281 4.58 24.68 -29.61
N GLY A 282 3.50 25.23 -29.05
CA GLY A 282 2.17 25.16 -29.62
C GLY A 282 1.28 26.32 -29.15
N GLU A 283 1.15 27.33 -30.02
CA GLU A 283 -0.01 28.22 -30.20
C GLU A 283 -0.50 29.10 -29.02
N ALA A 284 -0.15 30.39 -29.11
CA ALA A 284 -1.02 31.48 -28.66
C ALA A 284 -1.47 32.29 -29.89
N ALA A 285 -2.67 32.01 -30.38
CA ALA A 285 -3.35 32.84 -31.35
C ALA A 285 -3.76 34.16 -30.69
N ALA A 286 -3.27 35.27 -31.25
CA ALA A 286 -3.69 36.61 -30.90
C ALA A 286 -5.05 36.90 -31.55
N ASP A 287 -6.07 37.14 -30.74
CA ASP A 287 -7.30 37.80 -31.17
C ASP A 287 -7.30 39.22 -30.58
N ALA A 288 -7.06 40.20 -31.45
CA ALA A 288 -7.15 41.62 -31.13
C ALA A 288 -7.61 42.40 -32.37
N ALA A 289 -8.91 42.70 -32.38
CA ALA A 289 -9.55 43.93 -32.85
C ALA A 289 -9.02 44.60 -34.13
N SER A 290 -9.81 44.48 -35.20
CA SER A 290 -10.35 45.63 -35.98
C SER A 290 -11.52 45.18 -36.85
#